data_AF-A0A962DJD0-F1
#
_entry.id   AF-A0A962DJD0-F1
#
_cell.length_a   1.000
_cell.length_b   1.000
_cell.length_c   1.000
_cell.angle_alpha   90.00
_cell.angle_beta   90.00
_cell.angle_gamma   90.00
#
_symmetry.space_group_name_H-M   'P 1'
#
loop_
_entity.id
_entity.type
_entity.pdbx_description
1 polymer ?
#
loop_
_entity_poly.entity_id
_entity_poly.type
_entity_poly.pdbx_seq_one_letter_code
_entity_poly.pdbx_strand_id
1 'polypeptide(L)'
;MKRLGLIFLSTFLLSDCSYLESSGDAFISPLNAIQLTSESESNSQIGEFQMQIKSIDNIQRMTFLNSELDSKDQRNLTIAIRPRAVQQLTKKYGDKLQEQLLNSEIKVSGEAKRQKIWVLHRNLNTGQYYYQTKVFVKSADQISFL
;
A
#
# COMPACT_ATOMS: atom_id res chain seq x y z
N MET A 1 -8.41 -34.69 58.24
CA MET A 1 -9.19 -34.43 57.00
C MET A 1 -9.55 -32.95 56.95
N LYS A 2 -9.49 -32.36 55.74
CA LYS A 2 -9.81 -30.97 55.35
C LYS A 2 -8.79 -29.88 55.76
N ARG A 3 -7.81 -29.62 54.87
CA ARG A 3 -7.18 -28.30 54.73
C ARG A 3 -7.92 -27.58 53.60
N LEU A 4 -8.60 -26.48 53.92
CA LEU A 4 -9.35 -25.67 52.95
C LEU A 4 -8.37 -24.64 52.37
N GLY A 5 -8.12 -24.75 51.06
CA GLY A 5 -7.09 -24.00 50.34
C GLY A 5 -7.42 -22.52 50.16
N LEU A 6 -6.38 -21.70 50.30
CA LEU A 6 -6.34 -20.26 50.06
C LEU A 6 -6.51 -19.98 48.56
N ILE A 7 -7.49 -19.15 48.17
CA ILE A 7 -7.71 -18.73 46.78
C ILE A 7 -6.78 -17.55 46.47
N PHE A 8 -5.82 -17.75 45.57
CA PHE A 8 -5.00 -16.67 45.01
C PHE A 8 -5.70 -16.14 43.75
N LEU A 9 -6.32 -14.97 43.85
CA LEU A 9 -6.99 -14.29 42.74
C LEU A 9 -5.93 -13.46 41.99
N SER A 10 -5.35 -14.03 40.94
CA SER A 10 -4.37 -13.36 40.07
C SER A 10 -5.12 -12.54 39.01
N THR A 11 -5.30 -11.25 39.25
CA THR A 11 -5.80 -10.31 38.23
C THR A 11 -4.67 -9.96 37.26
N PHE A 12 -4.71 -10.52 36.06
CA PHE A 12 -3.89 -10.09 34.92
C PHE A 12 -4.40 -8.71 34.45
N LEU A 13 -3.67 -7.65 34.78
CA LEU A 13 -3.83 -6.35 34.13
C LEU A 13 -3.04 -6.40 32.82
N LEU A 14 -3.73 -6.69 31.71
CA LEU A 14 -3.18 -6.43 30.38
C LEU A 14 -3.23 -4.92 30.16
N SER A 15 -2.10 -4.26 30.40
CA SER A 15 -1.86 -2.90 29.94
C SER A 15 -1.76 -2.93 28.42
N ASP A 16 -2.86 -2.64 27.75
CA ASP A 16 -2.87 -2.37 26.32
C ASP A 16 -2.26 -0.97 26.11
N CYS A 17 -0.94 -0.92 25.94
CA CYS A 17 -0.24 0.31 25.58
C CYS A 17 -0.46 0.54 24.09
N SER A 18 -1.65 1.00 23.72
CA SER A 18 -1.93 1.50 22.39
C SER A 18 -1.21 2.84 22.24
N TYR A 19 -0.04 2.83 21.61
CA TYR A 19 0.58 4.03 21.09
C TYR A 19 -0.29 4.52 19.92
N LEU A 20 -1.27 5.36 20.21
CA LEU A 20 -1.90 6.20 19.20
C LEU A 20 -0.93 7.35 18.90
N GLU A 21 -0.02 7.15 17.95
CA GLU A 21 0.68 8.26 17.33
C GLU A 21 -0.27 8.95 16.35
N SER A 22 -1.03 9.91 16.88
CA SER A 22 -1.75 10.90 16.11
C SER A 22 -1.10 12.26 16.35
N SER A 23 -0.23 12.70 15.44
CA SER A 23 0.20 14.10 15.36
C SER A 23 0.85 14.44 14.01
N GLY A 24 0.13 15.22 13.19
CA GLY A 24 0.64 16.03 12.06
C GLY A 24 0.81 15.29 10.73
N ASP A 25 0.03 15.65 9.70
CA ASP A 25 0.17 15.23 8.28
C ASP A 25 0.89 13.89 8.06
N ALA A 26 0.39 12.83 8.72
CA ALA A 26 1.04 11.54 8.72
C ALA A 26 0.80 10.87 7.37
N PHE A 27 1.85 10.77 6.54
CA PHE A 27 1.79 10.03 5.30
C PHE A 27 1.37 8.58 5.55
N ILE A 28 0.54 8.04 4.66
CA ILE A 28 0.03 6.68 4.74
C ILE A 28 1.09 5.73 4.16
N SER A 29 1.66 4.90 5.02
CA SER A 29 2.60 3.84 4.61
C SER A 29 1.88 2.76 3.78
N PRO A 30 2.61 1.89 3.03
CA PRO A 30 2.01 0.78 2.30
C PRO A 30 1.12 -0.12 3.17
N LEU A 31 1.61 -0.51 4.35
CA LEU A 31 0.87 -1.39 5.25
C LEU A 31 -0.40 -0.70 5.78
N ASN A 32 -0.30 0.58 6.14
CA ASN A 32 -1.47 1.36 6.59
C ASN A 32 -2.48 1.54 5.47
N ALA A 33 -2.04 1.77 4.22
CA ALA A 33 -2.95 1.86 3.07
C ALA A 33 -3.72 0.55 2.87
N ILE A 34 -3.05 -0.59 3.02
CA ILE A 34 -3.67 -1.91 2.89
C ILE A 34 -4.67 -2.15 4.02
N GLN A 35 -4.31 -1.82 5.26
CA GLN A 35 -5.20 -1.93 6.42
C GLN A 35 -6.43 -1.04 6.26
N LEU A 36 -6.25 0.26 6.05
CA LEU A 36 -7.34 1.24 5.92
C LEU A 36 -8.30 0.88 4.79
N THR A 37 -7.77 0.47 3.63
CA THR A 37 -8.61 0.03 2.51
C THR A 37 -9.29 -1.32 2.74
N SER A 38 -8.82 -2.14 3.68
CA SER A 38 -9.48 -3.40 4.05
C SER A 38 -10.59 -3.22 5.07
N GLU A 39 -10.48 -2.22 5.93
CA GLU A 39 -11.45 -1.86 6.97
C GLU A 39 -12.55 -0.92 6.46
N SER A 40 -12.28 -0.21 5.36
CA SER A 40 -13.21 0.71 4.70
C SER A 40 -14.35 -0.02 3.97
N GLU A 41 -15.59 0.44 4.18
CA GLU A 41 -16.78 -0.07 3.47
C GLU A 41 -16.67 0.07 1.94
N SER A 42 -16.06 1.16 1.46
CA SER A 42 -15.85 1.42 0.03
C SER A 42 -14.64 0.69 -0.54
N ASN A 43 -13.89 -0.05 0.29
CA ASN A 43 -12.58 -0.62 -0.04
C ASN A 43 -11.58 0.44 -0.56
N SER A 44 -11.73 1.69 -0.12
CA SER A 44 -10.90 2.82 -0.56
C SER A 44 -10.50 3.75 0.57
N GLN A 45 -9.37 4.45 0.35
CA GLN A 45 -8.82 5.44 1.26
C GLN A 45 -8.21 6.59 0.44
N ILE A 46 -8.57 7.82 0.76
CA ILE A 46 -7.96 9.03 0.18
C ILE A 46 -6.85 9.52 1.11
N GLY A 47 -5.73 9.96 0.56
CA GLY A 47 -4.67 10.58 1.34
C GLY A 47 -3.38 10.78 0.56
N GLU A 48 -2.32 11.07 1.30
CA GLU A 48 -0.96 11.10 0.80
C GLU A 48 -0.23 9.84 1.24
N PHE A 49 0.29 9.09 0.28
CA PHE A 49 0.97 7.81 0.49
C PHE A 49 2.46 8.00 0.34
N GLN A 50 3.25 7.51 1.29
CA GLN A 50 4.71 7.53 1.21
C GLN A 50 5.24 6.10 1.11
N MET A 51 6.11 5.85 0.13
CA MET A 51 6.71 4.54 -0.04
C MET A 51 8.07 4.60 -0.75
N GLN A 52 8.95 3.69 -0.38
CA GLN A 52 10.11 3.32 -1.19
C GLN A 52 9.65 2.47 -2.38
N ILE A 53 10.21 2.73 -3.56
CA ILE A 53 9.97 1.95 -4.77
C ILE A 53 10.99 0.81 -4.83
N LYS A 54 10.52 -0.43 -4.69
CA LYS A 54 11.39 -1.62 -4.75
C LYS A 54 11.38 -2.30 -6.13
N SER A 55 10.29 -2.20 -6.88
CA SER A 55 10.20 -2.73 -8.24
C SER A 55 9.31 -1.86 -9.13
N ILE A 56 9.54 -1.96 -10.45
CA ILE A 56 8.83 -1.21 -11.48
C ILE A 56 8.39 -2.17 -12.57
N ASP A 57 7.08 -2.23 -12.83
CA ASP A 57 6.51 -2.97 -13.96
C ASP A 57 5.96 -2.01 -15.03
N ASN A 58 6.17 -2.34 -16.30
CA ASN A 58 5.59 -1.60 -17.43
C ASN A 58 4.64 -2.50 -18.22
N ILE A 59 3.35 -2.19 -18.20
CA ILE A 59 2.31 -3.01 -18.86
C ILE A 59 1.39 -2.08 -19.63
N GLN A 60 1.21 -2.32 -20.95
CA GLN A 60 0.28 -1.58 -21.80
C GLN A 60 0.38 -0.04 -21.66
N ARG A 61 1.60 0.49 -21.67
CA ARG A 61 1.92 1.94 -21.52
C ARG A 61 1.63 2.54 -20.14
N MET A 62 1.21 1.73 -19.18
CA MET A 62 1.16 2.09 -17.77
C MET A 62 2.45 1.69 -17.07
N THR A 63 2.83 2.48 -16.08
CA THR A 63 3.95 2.17 -15.19
C THR A 63 3.39 1.89 -13.80
N PHE A 64 3.84 0.81 -13.17
CA PHE A 64 3.44 0.39 -11.85
C PHE A 64 4.66 0.43 -10.93
N LEU A 65 4.60 1.26 -9.90
CA LEU A 65 5.63 1.33 -8.87
C LEU A 65 5.16 0.53 -7.67
N ASN A 66 6.00 -0.37 -7.18
CA ASN A 66 5.63 -1.33 -6.13
C ASN A 66 6.48 -1.11 -4.88
N SER A 67 5.85 -1.20 -3.71
CA SER A 67 6.53 -1.14 -2.41
C SER A 67 7.24 -2.44 -2.06
N GLU A 68 6.96 -3.52 -2.80
CA GLU A 68 7.60 -4.82 -2.67
C GLU A 68 8.27 -5.28 -3.97
N LEU A 69 9.24 -6.20 -3.84
CA LEU A 69 9.92 -6.81 -4.99
C LEU A 69 8.96 -7.69 -5.80
N ASP A 70 8.08 -8.43 -5.13
CA ASP A 70 6.99 -9.17 -5.76
C ASP A 70 5.71 -8.35 -5.70
N SER A 71 5.19 -7.95 -6.87
CA SER A 71 3.96 -7.17 -6.97
C SER A 71 2.68 -7.94 -6.57
N LYS A 72 2.80 -9.25 -6.35
CA LYS A 72 1.72 -10.11 -5.83
C LYS A 72 1.78 -10.32 -4.32
N ASP A 73 2.83 -9.82 -3.64
CA ASP A 73 2.89 -9.83 -2.17
C ASP A 73 1.68 -9.06 -1.61
N GLN A 74 1.02 -9.61 -0.60
CA GLN A 74 -0.17 -9.00 0.02
C GLN A 74 0.15 -7.68 0.75
N ARG A 75 1.42 -7.42 1.02
CA ARG A 75 1.94 -6.19 1.64
C ARG A 75 2.32 -5.13 0.60
N ASN A 76 2.15 -5.43 -0.70
CA ASN A 76 2.48 -4.51 -1.77
C ASN A 76 1.41 -3.44 -1.97
N LEU A 77 1.83 -2.17 -1.88
CA LEU A 77 1.09 -1.03 -2.43
C LEU A 77 1.61 -0.75 -3.83
N THR A 78 0.70 -0.68 -4.81
CA THR A 78 1.05 -0.33 -6.19
C THR A 78 0.60 1.08 -6.52
N ILE A 79 1.52 1.91 -7.03
CA ILE A 79 1.19 3.18 -7.68
C ILE A 79 1.02 2.93 -9.18
N ALA A 80 -0.23 2.98 -9.66
CA ALA A 80 -0.58 2.75 -11.05
C ALA A 80 -0.63 4.08 -11.81
N ILE A 81 0.45 4.38 -12.56
CA ILE A 81 0.63 5.63 -13.29
C ILE A 81 0.05 5.49 -14.70
N ARG A 82 -0.96 6.31 -15.00
CA ARG A 82 -1.59 6.34 -16.33
C ARG A 82 -0.64 6.92 -17.39
N PRO A 83 -0.81 6.57 -18.68
CA PRO A 83 0.11 7.00 -19.73
C PRO A 83 0.32 8.52 -19.82
N ARG A 84 -0.73 9.31 -19.59
CA ARG A 84 -0.65 10.78 -19.56
C ARG A 84 0.24 11.28 -18.41
N ALA A 85 0.11 10.69 -17.22
CA ALA A 85 0.94 11.04 -16.07
C ALA A 85 2.39 10.62 -16.28
N VAL A 86 2.65 9.45 -16.87
CA VAL A 86 4.01 9.03 -17.26
C VAL A 86 4.65 10.09 -18.16
N GLN A 87 3.96 10.53 -19.21
CA GLN A 87 4.47 11.57 -20.11
C GLN A 87 4.76 12.89 -19.39
N GLN A 88 3.90 13.31 -18.46
CA GLN A 88 4.11 14.53 -17.68
C GLN A 88 5.31 14.38 -16.74
N LEU A 89 5.49 13.22 -16.10
CA LEU A 89 6.63 12.94 -15.24
C LEU A 89 7.94 12.93 -16.04
N THR A 90 7.96 12.29 -17.22
CA THR A 90 9.13 12.32 -18.11
C THR A 90 9.47 13.74 -18.56
N LYS A 91 8.48 14.57 -18.86
CA LYS A 91 8.72 15.99 -19.16
C LYS A 91 9.28 16.77 -17.96
N LYS A 92 8.86 16.43 -16.74
CA LYS A 92 9.25 17.12 -15.50
C LYS A 92 10.63 16.70 -15.01
N TYR A 93 10.97 15.42 -15.09
CA TYR A 93 12.17 14.83 -14.49
C TYR A 93 13.19 14.32 -15.52
N GLY A 94 12.83 14.30 -16.81
CA GLY A 94 13.69 13.87 -17.91
C GLY A 94 13.51 12.39 -18.30
N ASP A 95 14.23 12.00 -19.35
CA ASP A 95 14.11 10.66 -19.98
C ASP A 95 14.63 9.53 -19.09
N LYS A 96 15.44 9.83 -18.07
CA LYS A 96 15.96 8.88 -17.09
C LYS A 96 15.07 8.67 -15.86
N LEU A 97 13.82 9.14 -15.90
CA LEU A 97 12.87 9.03 -14.78
C LEU A 97 12.81 7.63 -14.18
N GLN A 98 12.79 6.57 -14.99
CA GLN A 98 12.68 5.20 -14.46
C GLN A 98 13.90 4.79 -13.63
N GLU A 99 15.11 5.18 -14.03
CA GLU A 99 16.34 4.95 -13.28
C GLU A 99 16.33 5.72 -11.96
N GLN A 100 15.77 6.93 -11.97
CA GLN A 100 15.64 7.77 -10.77
C GLN A 100 14.60 7.24 -9.79
N LEU A 101 13.54 6.60 -10.29
CA LEU A 101 12.46 6.06 -9.45
C LEU A 101 12.90 4.82 -8.66
N LEU A 102 13.72 3.95 -9.25
CA LEU A 102 14.09 2.70 -8.57
C LEU A 102 14.89 2.98 -7.29
N ASN A 103 14.48 2.37 -6.18
CA ASN A 103 15.02 2.57 -4.82
C ASN A 103 14.83 3.97 -4.21
N SER A 104 14.20 4.89 -4.94
CA SER A 104 13.82 6.20 -4.40
C SER A 104 12.62 6.10 -3.46
N GLU A 105 12.50 7.08 -2.58
CA GLU A 105 11.31 7.32 -1.79
C GLU A 105 10.44 8.39 -2.46
N ILE A 106 9.13 8.14 -2.53
CA ILE A 106 8.17 9.05 -3.13
C ILE A 106 7.00 9.30 -2.21
N LYS A 107 6.36 10.46 -2.41
CA LYS A 107 5.00 10.73 -1.95
C LYS A 107 4.03 10.75 -3.11
N VAL A 108 2.84 10.23 -2.87
CA VAL A 108 1.76 10.17 -3.85
C VAL A 108 0.46 10.64 -3.22
N SER A 109 -0.15 11.70 -3.73
CA SER A 109 -1.51 12.09 -3.34
C SER A 109 -2.54 11.38 -4.23
N GLY A 110 -3.58 10.79 -3.62
CA GLY A 110 -4.61 10.13 -4.40
C GLY A 110 -5.59 9.29 -3.60
N GLU A 111 -6.27 8.38 -4.30
CA GLU A 111 -7.18 7.39 -3.73
C GLU A 111 -6.56 6.00 -3.92
N ALA A 112 -6.28 5.32 -2.81
CA ALA A 112 -5.97 3.89 -2.79
C ALA A 112 -7.27 3.09 -2.89
N LYS A 113 -7.29 2.06 -3.74
CA LYS A 113 -8.39 1.11 -3.86
C LYS A 113 -7.89 -0.32 -3.71
N ARG A 114 -8.54 -1.08 -2.83
CA ARG A 114 -8.34 -2.52 -2.71
C ARG A 114 -9.20 -3.24 -3.75
N GLN A 115 -8.56 -4.07 -4.57
CA GLN A 115 -9.19 -4.77 -5.69
C GLN A 115 -8.95 -6.27 -5.57
N LYS A 116 -10.00 -7.06 -5.81
CA LYS A 116 -9.89 -8.52 -5.95
C LYS A 116 -9.34 -8.86 -7.34
N ILE A 117 -8.22 -9.57 -7.38
CA ILE A 117 -7.57 -10.03 -8.60
C ILE A 117 -7.73 -11.54 -8.70
N TRP A 118 -8.36 -12.01 -9.78
CA TRP A 118 -8.52 -13.43 -10.06
C TRP A 118 -7.22 -14.01 -10.65
N VAL A 119 -6.82 -15.16 -10.14
CA VAL A 119 -5.70 -15.91 -10.71
C VAL A 119 -6.21 -16.66 -11.93
N LEU A 120 -5.64 -16.36 -13.10
CA LEU A 120 -5.97 -17.01 -14.36
C LEU A 120 -4.85 -17.94 -14.80
N HIS A 121 -5.21 -19.10 -15.35
CA HIS A 121 -4.29 -20.00 -16.04
C HIS A 121 -4.75 -20.19 -17.47
N ARG A 122 -3.93 -19.82 -18.47
CA ARG A 122 -4.31 -19.84 -19.89
C ARG A 122 -5.66 -19.15 -20.15
N ASN A 123 -5.87 -18.00 -19.51
CA ASN A 123 -7.12 -17.20 -19.52
C ASN A 123 -8.35 -17.85 -18.87
N LEU A 124 -8.20 -19.01 -18.22
CA LEU A 124 -9.26 -19.66 -17.45
C LEU A 124 -9.17 -19.29 -15.98
N ASN A 125 -10.31 -18.98 -15.36
CA ASN A 125 -10.37 -18.70 -13.92
C ASN A 125 -10.05 -19.97 -13.13
N THR A 126 -9.09 -19.87 -12.23
CA THR A 126 -8.67 -20.98 -11.36
C THR A 126 -9.52 -21.12 -10.10
N GLY A 127 -10.43 -20.18 -9.84
CA GLY A 127 -11.18 -20.04 -8.59
C GLY A 127 -10.37 -19.38 -7.47
N GLN A 128 -9.05 -19.24 -7.64
CA GLN A 128 -8.18 -18.56 -6.70
C GLN A 128 -8.16 -17.05 -6.96
N TYR A 129 -7.98 -16.28 -5.90
CA TYR A 129 -7.86 -14.82 -5.98
C TYR A 129 -6.92 -14.29 -4.90
N TYR A 130 -6.47 -13.06 -5.10
CA TYR A 130 -5.74 -12.28 -4.12
C TYR A 130 -6.23 -10.82 -4.15
N TYR A 131 -5.83 -10.03 -3.17
CA TYR A 131 -6.14 -8.60 -3.14
C TYR A 131 -4.89 -7.81 -3.53
N GLN A 132 -5.09 -6.71 -4.26
CA GLN A 132 -4.09 -5.68 -4.48
C GLN A 132 -4.65 -4.33 -4.09
N THR A 133 -3.85 -3.51 -3.41
CA THR A 133 -4.20 -2.11 -3.16
C THR A 133 -3.45 -1.23 -4.13
N LYS A 134 -4.17 -0.39 -4.87
CA LYS A 134 -3.61 0.48 -5.93
C LYS A 134 -3.98 1.93 -5.73
N VAL A 135 -3.00 2.82 -5.87
CA VAL A 135 -3.23 4.27 -6.02
C VAL A 135 -3.18 4.61 -7.50
N PHE A 136 -4.26 5.19 -8.03
CA PHE A 136 -4.31 5.57 -9.45
C PHE A 136 -3.84 7.01 -9.65
N VAL A 137 -2.72 7.18 -10.36
CA VAL A 137 -2.15 8.49 -10.66
C VAL A 137 -2.56 8.95 -12.06
N LYS A 138 -3.15 10.15 -12.12
CA LYS A 138 -3.69 10.77 -13.34
C LYS A 138 -2.88 11.98 -13.81
N SER A 139 -2.16 12.64 -12.90
CA SER A 139 -1.25 13.77 -13.20
C SER A 139 0.11 13.60 -12.52
N ALA A 140 1.16 14.18 -13.09
CA ALA A 140 2.49 14.24 -12.47
C ALA A 140 2.51 15.01 -11.14
N ASP A 141 1.61 15.97 -10.93
CA ASP A 141 1.56 16.78 -9.71
C ASP A 141 1.17 15.97 -8.47
N GLN A 142 0.63 14.76 -8.67
CA GLN A 142 0.33 13.84 -7.59
C GLN A 142 1.56 13.13 -7.05
N ILE A 143 2.70 13.16 -7.75
CA ILE A 143 3.93 12.46 -7.33
C ILE A 143 5.04 13.48 -7.06
N SER A 144 5.74 13.27 -5.93
CA SER A 144 6.97 13.99 -5.60
C SER A 144 8.01 13.02 -5.04
N PHE A 145 9.28 13.25 -5.38
CA PHE A 145 10.41 12.61 -4.73
C PHE A 145 10.63 13.24 -3.35
N LEU A 146 11.14 12.45 -2.41
CA LEU A 146 11.61 12.91 -1.10
C LEU A 146 13.13 13.09 -1.07
#